data_AF-A7T7U3-F1
#
_entry.id   AF-A7T7U3-F1
#
_cell.length_a   1.000
_cell.length_b   1.000
_cell.length_c   1.000
_cell.angle_alpha   90.00
_cell.angle_beta   90.00
_cell.angle_gamma   90.00
#
_symmetry.space_group_name_H-M   'P 1'
#
loop_
_entity.id
_entity.type
_entity.pdbx_description
1 polymer ?
#
loop_
_entity_poly.entity_id
_entity_poly.type
_entity_poly.pdbx_seq_one_letter_code
_entity_poly.pdbx_strand_id
1 'polypeptide(L)'
;PWYKPHLYSPWYKPHLYSPWYKPHLYSPWYKSHVYLPWYKPHLYSPCFKPHLYSPWYKPHVYSPWYKPHVYSPWYKPHLYSPWHKPHLYSPWYKPHVYSPCYKPHVYSPWYKPHVYSPWYKPHVYSPWYKPHLYSPWYKPHLYSPWYKPHLYSPWYKPHLYSPWYKPHLYSPWYKP
;
A
#
# COMPACT_ATOMS: atom_id res chain seq x y z
N PRO A 1 -6.63 -9.53 26.62
CA PRO A 1 -7.63 -8.43 26.57
C PRO A 1 -7.76 -7.85 25.15
N TRP A 2 -8.96 -7.83 24.58
CA TRP A 2 -9.24 -7.21 23.29
C TRP A 2 -9.43 -5.71 23.47
N TYR A 3 -8.59 -4.88 22.86
CA TYR A 3 -8.71 -3.43 22.97
C TYR A 3 -9.27 -2.83 21.66
N LYS A 4 -10.52 -2.34 21.73
CA LYS A 4 -11.29 -1.75 20.63
C LYS A 4 -11.74 -0.32 20.97
N PRO A 5 -10.81 0.64 21.11
CA PRO A 5 -11.17 2.00 21.48
C PRO A 5 -11.76 2.74 20.27
N HIS A 6 -12.71 3.64 20.53
CA HIS A 6 -13.12 4.70 19.63
C HIS A 6 -12.39 5.98 20.07
N LEU A 7 -11.53 6.52 19.21
CA LEU A 7 -10.67 7.65 19.54
C LEU A 7 -10.91 8.81 18.59
N TYR A 8 -11.20 9.97 19.15
CA TYR A 8 -11.20 11.24 18.44
C TYR A 8 -10.08 12.11 19.03
N SER A 9 -9.18 12.59 18.19
CA SER A 9 -8.13 13.51 18.63
C SER A 9 -7.71 14.43 17.49
N PRO A 10 -7.64 15.76 17.70
CA PRO A 10 -7.11 16.69 16.69
C PRO A 10 -5.70 16.32 16.20
N TRP A 11 -4.87 15.82 17.12
CA TRP A 11 -3.48 15.42 16.88
C TRP A 11 -3.18 14.10 17.57
N TYR A 12 -3.08 13.01 16.80
CA TYR A 12 -2.81 11.70 17.38
C TYR A 12 -1.36 11.25 17.15
N LYS A 13 -0.58 11.20 18.24
CA LYS A 13 0.85 10.84 18.26
C LYS A 13 1.21 9.82 19.35
N PRO A 14 0.57 8.64 19.40
CA PRO A 14 0.87 7.69 20.45
C PRO A 14 2.17 6.92 20.21
N HIS A 15 2.66 6.31 21.28
CA HIS A 15 3.57 5.18 21.26
C HIS A 15 2.83 4.01 21.93
N LEU A 16 2.46 2.97 21.16
CA LEU A 16 1.59 1.89 21.65
C LEU A 16 2.33 0.57 21.68
N TYR A 17 2.15 -0.15 22.79
CA TYR A 17 2.53 -1.55 22.94
C TYR A 17 1.32 -2.34 23.47
N SER A 18 0.78 -3.22 22.64
CA SER A 18 -0.34 -4.11 22.98
C SER A 18 -0.29 -5.35 22.07
N PRO A 19 -0.56 -6.56 22.58
CA PRO A 19 -0.56 -7.77 21.77
C PRO A 19 -1.59 -7.74 20.63
N TRP A 20 -2.74 -7.11 20.86
CA TRP A 20 -3.87 -7.05 19.91
C TRP A 20 -4.54 -5.68 19.96
N TYR A 21 -4.62 -4.98 18.82
CA TYR A 21 -5.20 -3.64 18.76
C TYR A 21 -6.08 -3.43 17.51
N LYS A 22 -7.34 -3.02 17.74
CA LYS A 22 -8.34 -2.79 16.69
C LYS A 22 -9.10 -1.47 16.92
N PRO A 23 -8.43 -0.31 16.86
CA PRO A 23 -9.07 0.97 17.10
C PRO A 23 -9.95 1.41 15.93
N HIS A 24 -10.98 2.19 16.24
CA HIS A 24 -11.59 3.14 15.30
C HIS A 24 -11.09 4.53 15.66
N LEU A 25 -10.43 5.19 14.73
CA LEU A 25 -9.77 6.46 15.00
C LEU A 25 -10.11 7.51 13.95
N TYR A 26 -10.49 8.68 14.45
CA TYR A 26 -10.59 9.90 13.68
C TYR A 26 -9.57 10.91 14.19
N SER A 27 -8.68 11.38 13.31
CA SER A 27 -7.75 12.45 13.65
C SER A 27 -7.38 13.27 12.43
N PRO A 28 -7.55 14.61 12.43
CA PRO A 28 -7.01 15.50 11.41
C PRO A 28 -5.55 15.19 11.04
N TRP A 29 -4.71 14.95 12.05
CA TRP A 29 -3.29 14.68 11.90
C TRP A 29 -2.85 13.43 12.67
N TYR A 30 -2.53 12.38 11.93
CA TYR A 30 -2.02 11.12 12.49
C TYR A 30 -0.52 10.94 12.20
N LYS A 31 0.30 10.95 13.26
CA LYS A 31 1.74 10.68 13.18
C LYS A 31 2.16 9.85 14.39
N SER A 32 2.26 8.54 14.21
CA SER A 32 2.55 7.59 15.29
C SER A 32 3.78 6.74 15.02
N HIS A 33 4.35 6.19 16.09
CA HIS A 33 5.25 5.05 16.05
C HIS A 33 4.54 3.90 16.76
N VAL A 34 4.30 2.81 16.05
CA VAL A 34 3.46 1.71 16.56
C VAL A 34 4.21 0.41 16.41
N TYR A 35 4.36 -0.30 17.54
CA TYR A 35 4.92 -1.65 17.60
C TYR A 35 3.86 -2.59 18.18
N LEU A 36 3.19 -3.35 17.33
CA LEU A 36 2.08 -4.22 17.74
C LEU A 36 2.17 -5.56 17.00
N PRO A 37 2.10 -6.71 17.70
CA PRO A 37 2.04 -8.01 17.05
C PRO A 37 0.89 -8.13 16.03
N TRP A 38 -0.29 -7.64 16.41
CA TRP A 38 -1.50 -7.68 15.58
C TRP A 38 -2.23 -6.34 15.57
N TYR A 39 -2.27 -5.71 14.39
CA TYR A 39 -2.89 -4.38 14.22
C TYR A 39 -3.92 -4.38 13.09
N LYS A 40 -5.20 -4.12 13.43
CA LYS A 40 -6.30 -4.02 12.45
C LYS A 40 -7.16 -2.77 12.69
N PRO A 41 -6.63 -1.58 12.43
CA PRO A 41 -7.34 -0.34 12.70
C PRO A 41 -8.34 0.02 11.59
N HIS A 42 -9.29 0.89 11.93
CA HIS A 42 -10.07 1.69 10.99
C HIS A 42 -9.73 3.15 11.24
N LEU A 43 -9.11 3.81 10.26
CA LEU A 43 -8.49 5.12 10.43
C LEU A 43 -9.08 6.11 9.42
N TYR A 44 -9.53 7.24 9.92
CA TYR A 44 -9.85 8.41 9.13
C TYR A 44 -8.91 9.54 9.52
N SER A 45 -8.12 10.02 8.56
CA SER A 45 -7.21 11.14 8.80
C SER A 45 -6.87 11.93 7.55
N PRO A 46 -7.18 13.24 7.47
CA PRO A 46 -6.67 14.16 6.45
C PRO A 46 -5.19 13.95 6.11
N CYS A 47 -4.33 13.86 7.11
CA CYS A 47 -2.90 13.60 6.93
C CYS A 47 -2.40 12.44 7.78
N PHE A 48 -1.99 11.36 7.12
CA PHE A 48 -1.56 10.12 7.74
C PHE A 48 -0.08 9.79 7.44
N LYS A 49 0.79 9.89 8.45
CA LYS A 49 2.24 9.70 8.32
C LYS A 49 2.88 8.87 9.46
N PRO A 50 2.48 7.61 9.68
CA PRO A 50 3.10 6.81 10.73
C PRO A 50 4.33 6.03 10.30
N HIS A 51 5.07 5.56 11.30
CA HIS A 51 6.05 4.50 11.20
C HIS A 51 5.51 3.28 11.95
N LEU A 52 5.30 2.18 11.24
CA LEU A 52 4.58 1.02 11.75
C LEU A 52 5.45 -0.22 11.66
N TYR A 53 5.59 -0.92 12.79
CA TYR A 53 6.12 -2.28 12.85
C TYR A 53 5.03 -3.21 13.39
N SER A 54 4.62 -4.17 12.57
CA SER A 54 3.62 -5.15 13.00
C SER A 54 3.74 -6.44 12.20
N PRO A 55 3.98 -7.61 12.83
CA PRO A 55 3.88 -8.93 12.21
C PRO A 55 2.64 -9.09 11.31
N TRP A 56 1.47 -8.67 11.81
CA TRP A 56 0.20 -8.82 11.11
C TRP A 56 -0.58 -7.50 11.04
N TYR A 57 -0.48 -6.82 9.90
CA TYR A 57 -1.11 -5.52 9.70
C TYR A 57 -2.23 -5.55 8.64
N LYS A 58 -3.46 -5.24 9.05
CA LYS A 58 -4.65 -5.21 8.17
C LYS A 58 -5.51 -3.96 8.39
N PRO A 59 -5.04 -2.76 8.00
CA PRO A 59 -5.78 -1.54 8.22
C PRO A 59 -6.85 -1.30 7.16
N HIS A 60 -7.85 -0.52 7.54
CA HIS A 60 -8.72 0.21 6.61
C HIS A 60 -8.43 1.69 6.83
N VAL A 61 -7.99 2.41 5.80
CA VAL A 61 -7.60 3.81 5.93
C VAL A 61 -8.27 4.67 4.87
N TYR A 62 -8.87 5.76 5.31
CA TYR A 62 -9.28 6.88 4.49
C TYR A 62 -8.40 8.09 4.82
N SER A 63 -7.66 8.59 3.84
CA SER A 63 -6.77 9.74 4.05
C SER A 63 -6.49 10.52 2.76
N PRO A 64 -6.83 11.81 2.67
CA PRO A 64 -6.35 12.73 1.65
C PRO A 64 -4.85 12.59 1.34
N TRP A 65 -4.00 12.53 2.37
CA TRP A 65 -2.55 12.43 2.26
C TRP A 65 -1.97 11.27 3.06
N TYR A 66 -1.63 10.18 2.38
CA TYR A 66 -1.14 8.96 3.02
C TYR A 66 0.34 8.69 2.69
N LYS A 67 1.23 8.82 3.69
CA LYS A 67 2.69 8.62 3.55
C LYS A 67 3.30 7.82 4.72
N PRO A 68 2.93 6.55 4.92
CA PRO A 68 3.50 5.74 5.98
C PRO A 68 4.87 5.14 5.60
N HIS A 69 5.59 4.73 6.63
CA HIS A 69 6.65 3.72 6.54
C HIS A 69 6.16 2.47 7.29
N VAL A 70 6.14 1.32 6.63
CA VAL A 70 5.60 0.09 7.21
C VAL A 70 6.58 -1.06 7.04
N TYR A 71 6.86 -1.74 8.15
CA TYR A 71 7.47 -3.05 8.18
C TYR A 71 6.45 -4.06 8.72
N SER A 72 6.09 -5.05 7.90
CA SER A 72 5.12 -6.06 8.30
C SER A 72 5.30 -7.37 7.52
N PRO A 73 5.65 -8.50 8.16
CA PRO A 73 5.56 -9.84 7.58
C PRO A 73 4.32 -10.08 6.72
N TRP A 74 3.13 -9.72 7.23
CA TRP A 74 1.86 -9.91 6.54
C TRP A 74 1.05 -8.62 6.47
N TYR A 75 1.09 -7.95 5.31
CA TYR A 75 0.41 -6.68 5.11
C TYR A 75 -0.76 -6.79 4.12
N LYS A 76 -1.99 -6.54 4.60
CA LYS A 76 -3.22 -6.61 3.77
C LYS A 76 -4.12 -5.38 4.00
N PRO A 77 -3.75 -4.20 3.49
CA PRO A 77 -4.52 -2.98 3.71
C PRO A 77 -5.65 -2.79 2.68
N HIS A 78 -6.67 -2.03 3.09
CA HIS A 78 -7.63 -1.38 2.21
C HIS A 78 -7.47 0.13 2.36
N LEU A 79 -7.09 0.82 1.27
CA LEU A 79 -6.66 2.21 1.31
C LEU A 79 -7.43 3.04 0.30
N TYR A 80 -8.00 4.15 0.78
CA TYR A 80 -8.56 5.21 -0.04
C TYR A 80 -7.80 6.51 0.22
N SER A 81 -7.12 7.02 -0.80
CA SER A 81 -6.32 8.25 -0.65
C SER A 81 -6.12 8.97 -1.99
N PRO A 82 -6.50 10.26 -2.10
CA PRO A 82 -6.06 11.14 -3.19
C PRO A 82 -4.57 11.06 -3.50
N TRP A 83 -3.72 11.17 -2.48
CA TRP A 83 -2.26 11.23 -2.61
C TRP A 83 -1.58 10.20 -1.72
N HIS A 84 -1.10 9.14 -2.36
CA HIS A 84 -0.58 7.98 -1.66
C HIS A 84 0.89 7.73 -2.02
N LYS A 85 1.80 7.88 -1.04
CA LYS A 85 3.25 7.68 -1.20
C LYS A 85 3.85 6.86 -0.04
N PRO A 86 3.61 5.54 0.02
CA PRO A 86 4.10 4.69 1.09
C PRO A 86 5.50 4.13 0.80
N HIS A 87 6.23 3.83 1.87
CA HIS A 87 7.44 3.01 1.84
C HIS A 87 7.16 1.72 2.62
N LEU A 88 7.26 0.57 1.96
CA LEU A 88 6.74 -0.70 2.47
C LEU A 88 7.78 -1.80 2.36
N TYR A 89 7.99 -2.50 3.47
CA TYR A 89 8.71 -3.77 3.52
C TYR A 89 7.77 -4.86 4.05
N SER A 90 7.53 -5.89 3.24
CA SER A 90 6.64 -6.99 3.64
C SER A 90 6.91 -8.27 2.86
N PRO A 91 7.27 -9.39 3.50
CA PRO A 91 7.23 -10.73 2.92
C PRO A 91 5.99 -11.01 2.07
N TRP A 92 4.80 -10.68 2.60
CA TRP A 92 3.52 -10.94 1.95
C TRP A 92 2.66 -9.68 1.90
N TYR A 93 2.64 -9.02 0.75
CA TYR A 93 1.89 -7.78 0.56
C TYR A 93 0.70 -7.96 -0.41
N LYS A 94 -0.52 -7.73 0.09
CA LYS A 94 -1.77 -7.84 -0.70
C LYS A 94 -2.69 -6.63 -0.46
N PRO A 95 -2.38 -5.45 -1.02
CA PRO A 95 -3.21 -4.28 -0.83
C PRO A 95 -4.39 -4.21 -1.81
N HIS A 96 -5.42 -3.51 -1.37
CA HIS A 96 -6.43 -2.92 -2.25
C HIS A 96 -6.34 -1.40 -2.11
N VAL A 97 -6.08 -0.71 -3.22
CA VAL A 97 -5.82 0.73 -3.23
C VAL A 97 -6.71 1.43 -4.25
N TYR A 98 -7.42 2.46 -3.78
CA TYR A 98 -8.04 3.47 -4.64
C TYR A 98 -7.34 4.80 -4.41
N SER A 99 -6.71 5.34 -5.45
CA SER A 99 -5.93 6.57 -5.32
C SER A 99 -5.75 7.31 -6.65
N PRO A 100 -6.22 8.56 -6.81
CA PRO A 100 -5.85 9.46 -7.90
C PRO A 100 -4.35 9.42 -8.27
N CYS A 101 -3.46 9.54 -7.27
CA CYS A 101 -2.02 9.48 -7.50
C CYS A 101 -1.32 8.53 -6.51
N TYR A 102 -0.85 7.38 -7.02
CA TYR A 102 -0.19 6.35 -6.22
C TYR A 102 1.28 6.18 -6.62
N LYS A 103 2.20 6.42 -5.67
CA LYS A 103 3.66 6.32 -5.88
C LYS A 103 4.33 5.51 -4.76
N PRO A 104 4.14 4.18 -4.71
CA PRO A 104 4.74 3.34 -3.68
C PRO A 104 6.18 2.95 -3.97
N HIS A 105 6.93 2.75 -2.89
CA HIS A 105 8.19 2.00 -2.88
C HIS A 105 7.96 0.72 -2.10
N VAL A 106 8.13 -0.43 -2.73
CA VAL A 106 7.77 -1.73 -2.17
C VAL A 106 8.94 -2.70 -2.29
N TYR A 107 9.31 -3.29 -1.16
CA TYR A 107 10.12 -4.49 -1.12
C TYR A 107 9.27 -5.65 -0.58
N SER A 108 9.03 -6.66 -1.41
CA SER A 108 8.19 -7.79 -1.02
C SER A 108 8.49 -9.06 -1.81
N PRO A 109 8.89 -10.18 -1.17
CA PRO A 109 8.90 -11.52 -1.75
C PRO A 109 7.66 -11.84 -2.59
N TRP A 110 6.46 -11.55 -2.05
CA TRP A 110 5.19 -11.84 -2.69
C TRP A 110 4.28 -10.62 -2.70
N TYR A 111 4.20 -9.96 -3.86
CA TYR A 111 3.38 -8.77 -4.04
C TYR A 111 2.19 -9.03 -4.97
N LYS A 112 0.96 -8.88 -4.44
CA LYS A 112 -0.30 -9.08 -5.19
C LYS A 112 -1.27 -7.91 -4.97
N PRO A 113 -1.02 -6.74 -5.57
CA PRO A 113 -1.90 -5.58 -5.39
C PRO A 113 -3.10 -5.59 -6.33
N HIS A 114 -4.18 -5.01 -5.83
CA HIS A 114 -5.29 -4.52 -6.64
C HIS A 114 -5.29 -2.99 -6.55
N VAL A 115 -5.11 -2.30 -7.68
CA VAL A 115 -4.98 -0.84 -7.71
C VAL A 115 -5.91 -0.24 -8.74
N TYR A 116 -6.68 0.75 -8.32
CA TYR A 116 -7.34 1.70 -9.20
C TYR A 116 -6.68 3.07 -9.00
N SER A 117 -6.01 3.57 -10.04
CA SER A 117 -5.30 4.85 -9.96
C SER A 117 -5.14 5.52 -11.33
N PRO A 118 -5.67 6.73 -11.57
CA PRO A 118 -5.32 7.57 -12.70
C PRO A 118 -3.82 7.63 -12.99
N TRP A 119 -2.99 7.81 -11.95
CA TRP A 119 -1.55 7.94 -12.06
C TRP A 119 -0.82 6.98 -11.13
N TYR A 120 -0.33 5.87 -11.67
CA TYR A 120 0.41 4.87 -10.92
C TYR A 120 1.90 4.84 -11.30
N LYS A 121 2.78 5.16 -10.34
CA LYS A 121 4.24 5.19 -10.53
C LYS A 121 4.97 4.42 -9.42
N PRO A 122 4.91 3.07 -9.43
CA PRO A 122 5.55 2.28 -8.38
C PRO A 122 7.04 2.03 -8.65
N HIS A 123 7.77 1.86 -7.56
CA HIS A 123 9.08 1.22 -7.53
C HIS A 123 8.93 -0.09 -6.74
N VAL A 124 9.16 -1.23 -7.38
CA VAL A 124 8.94 -2.55 -6.77
C VAL A 124 10.17 -3.42 -6.93
N TYR A 125 10.60 -4.00 -5.83
CA TYR A 125 11.45 -5.18 -5.81
C TYR A 125 10.65 -6.37 -5.27
N SER A 126 10.39 -7.36 -6.11
CA SER A 126 9.60 -8.53 -5.73
C SER A 126 9.93 -9.77 -6.55
N PRO A 127 10.43 -10.87 -5.94
CA PRO A 127 10.49 -12.19 -6.55
C PRO A 127 9.23 -12.58 -7.34
N TRP A 128 8.06 -12.34 -6.76
CA TRP A 128 6.77 -12.71 -7.33
C TRP A 128 5.79 -11.53 -7.33
N TYR A 129 5.66 -10.87 -8.49
CA TYR A 129 4.74 -9.76 -8.68
C TYR A 129 3.53 -10.17 -9.55
N LYS A 130 2.34 -10.18 -8.94
CA LYS A 130 1.07 -10.52 -9.63
C LYS A 130 0.01 -9.43 -9.43
N PRO A 131 0.11 -8.29 -10.11
CA PRO A 131 -0.83 -7.19 -9.90
C PRO A 131 -2.08 -7.28 -10.77
N HIS A 132 -3.15 -6.66 -10.29
CA HIS A 132 -4.35 -6.33 -11.05
C HIS A 132 -4.54 -4.81 -11.00
N LEU A 133 -4.35 -4.15 -12.14
CA LEU A 133 -4.22 -2.70 -12.20
C LEU A 133 -5.17 -2.10 -13.22
N TYR A 134 -5.87 -1.06 -12.80
CA TYR A 134 -6.56 -0.12 -13.68
C TYR A 134 -5.90 1.24 -13.52
N SER A 135 -5.21 1.71 -14.56
CA SER A 135 -4.53 3.00 -14.52
C SER A 135 -4.41 3.63 -15.90
N PRO A 136 -5.05 4.79 -16.16
CA PRO A 136 -4.77 5.62 -17.32
C PRO A 136 -3.29 5.78 -17.64
N TRP A 137 -2.46 6.05 -16.61
CA TRP A 137 -1.03 6.27 -16.74
C TRP A 137 -0.21 5.39 -15.78
N TYR A 138 0.38 4.33 -16.32
CA TYR A 138 1.22 3.42 -15.57
C TYR A 138 2.69 3.55 -15.96
N LYS A 139 3.54 4.01 -15.03
CA LYS A 139 4.98 4.19 -15.23
C LYS A 139 5.79 3.49 -14.13
N PRO A 140 5.94 2.16 -14.19
CA PRO A 140 6.62 1.42 -13.13
C PRO A 140 8.12 1.27 -13.34
N HIS A 141 8.85 1.14 -12.23
CA HIS A 141 10.20 0.58 -12.18
C HIS A 141 10.14 -0.73 -11.38
N LEU A 142 10.34 -1.87 -12.06
CA LEU A 142 10.11 -3.19 -11.48
C LEU A 142 11.35 -4.07 -11.63
N TYR A 143 11.78 -4.64 -10.51
CA TYR A 143 12.66 -5.79 -10.49
C TYR A 143 11.87 -6.99 -9.96
N SER A 144 11.59 -7.96 -10.83
CA SER A 144 10.82 -9.13 -10.47
C SER A 144 11.16 -10.34 -11.33
N PRO A 145 11.79 -11.38 -10.78
CA PRO A 145 11.94 -12.68 -11.42
C PRO A 145 10.67 -13.18 -12.13
N TRP A 146 9.51 -13.08 -11.47
CA TRP A 146 8.23 -13.56 -11.97
C TRP A 146 7.16 -12.47 -11.99
N TYR A 147 6.95 -11.85 -13.15
CA TYR A 147 5.94 -10.81 -13.34
C TYR A 147 4.73 -11.32 -14.14
N LYS A 148 3.56 -11.37 -13.49
CA LYS A 148 2.28 -11.80 -14.11
C LYS A 148 1.17 -10.75 -13.92
N PRO A 149 1.17 -9.64 -14.67
CA PRO A 149 0.18 -8.59 -14.53
C PRO A 149 -1.12 -8.86 -15.29
N HIS A 150 -2.22 -8.39 -14.71
CA HIS A 150 -3.43 -8.02 -15.46
C HIS A 150 -3.54 -6.49 -15.44
N LEU A 151 -3.43 -5.86 -16.59
CA LEU A 151 -3.29 -4.42 -16.73
C LEU A 151 -4.32 -3.84 -17.71
N TYR A 152 -5.05 -2.83 -17.26
CA TYR A 152 -5.73 -1.89 -18.13
C TYR A 152 -5.04 -0.53 -18.02
N SER A 153 -4.31 -0.13 -19.05
CA SER A 153 -3.62 1.16 -19.08
C SER A 153 -3.43 1.66 -20.51
N PRO A 154 -4.14 2.72 -20.93
CA PRO A 154 -3.87 3.41 -22.19
C PRO A 154 -2.40 3.80 -22.36
N TRP A 155 -1.74 4.26 -21.30
CA TRP A 155 -0.36 4.73 -21.33
C TRP A 155 0.54 3.93 -20.39
N TYR A 156 1.14 2.86 -20.93
CA TYR A 156 2.09 2.01 -20.23
C TYR A 156 3.54 2.30 -20.65
N LYS A 157 4.37 2.77 -19.70
CA LYS A 157 5.81 3.07 -19.93
C LYS A 157 6.68 2.45 -18.82
N PRO A 158 7.05 1.17 -18.94
CA PRO A 158 7.75 0.48 -17.87
C PRO A 158 9.27 0.46 -18.01
N HIS A 159 9.96 0.35 -16.87
CA HIS A 159 11.33 -0.15 -16.78
C HIS A 159 11.29 -1.48 -16.02
N LEU A 160 11.45 -2.60 -16.74
CA LEU A 160 11.28 -3.95 -16.19
C LEU A 160 12.57 -4.75 -16.26
N TYR A 161 12.91 -5.40 -15.16
CA TYR A 161 13.79 -6.55 -15.15
C TYR A 161 13.01 -7.77 -14.68
N SER A 162 12.67 -8.65 -15.63
CA SER A 162 11.87 -9.85 -15.36
C SER A 162 12.16 -10.96 -16.37
N PRO A 163 12.96 -11.98 -16.01
CA PRO A 163 13.16 -13.18 -16.83
C PRO A 163 11.86 -13.90 -17.18
N TRP A 164 10.85 -13.88 -16.30
CA TRP A 164 9.58 -14.55 -16.53
C TRP A 164 8.41 -13.56 -16.56
N TYR A 165 8.11 -13.05 -17.76
CA TYR A 165 7.02 -12.10 -18.01
C TYR A 165 5.82 -12.77 -18.69
N LYS A 166 4.64 -12.75 -18.04
CA LYS A 166 3.39 -13.30 -18.59
C LYS A 166 2.23 -12.32 -18.39
N PRO A 167 2.07 -11.32 -19.28
CA PRO A 167 1.08 -10.28 -19.08
C PRO A 167 -0.26 -10.54 -19.78
N HIS A 168 -1.31 -9.97 -19.21
CA HIS A 168 -2.58 -9.72 -19.89
C HIS A 168 -2.81 -8.20 -19.93
N LEU A 169 -2.49 -7.55 -21.06
CA LEU A 169 -2.49 -6.09 -21.19
C LEU A 169 -3.62 -5.62 -22.11
N TYR A 170 -4.29 -4.57 -21.68
CA TYR A 170 -5.06 -3.70 -22.56
C TYR A 170 -4.40 -2.31 -22.54
N SER A 171 -3.59 -2.03 -23.55
CA SER A 171 -2.80 -0.79 -23.67
C SER A 171 -2.64 -0.37 -25.13
N PRO A 172 -3.52 0.50 -25.67
CA PRO A 172 -3.40 1.01 -27.03
C PRO A 172 -2.06 1.71 -27.32
N TRP A 173 -1.37 2.26 -26.31
CA TRP A 173 -0.09 2.98 -26.48
C TRP A 173 1.06 2.34 -25.69
N TYR A 174 1.28 1.04 -25.89
CA TYR A 174 2.46 0.38 -25.32
C TYR A 174 3.74 0.82 -26.04
N LYS A 175 4.73 1.32 -25.28
CA LYS A 175 6.08 1.56 -25.78
C LYS A 175 7.06 0.71 -24.95
N PRO A 176 7.80 -0.22 -25.58
CA PRO A 176 8.81 -1.02 -24.90
C PRO A 176 9.98 -0.17 -24.39
#